data_AF-A0A3D0RDS3-F1
#
_entry.id   AF-A0A3D0RDS3-F1
#
_cell.length_a   1.000
_cell.length_b   1.000
_cell.length_c   1.000
_cell.angle_alpha   90.00
_cell.angle_beta   90.00
_cell.angle_gamma   90.00
#
_symmetry.space_group_name_H-M   'P 1'
#
loop_
_entity.id
_entity.type
_entity.pdbx_description
1 polymer ?
#
loop_
_entity_poly.entity_id
_entity_poly.type
_entity_poly.pdbx_seq_one_letter_code
_entity_poly.pdbx_strand_id
1 'polypeptide(L)' 'CVPLGQKTSEVKGDYEGWFCPCHGSHYDTSGRIRKGPAPTNLEVPPYTFLSDTIIRIG' A
#
# COMPACT_ATOMS: atom_id res chain seq x y z
N CYS A 1 1.74 10.15 -0.83
CA CYS A 1 1.41 9.43 -2.07
C CYS A 1 0.06 8.75 -1.87
N VAL A 2 -0.86 8.81 -2.85
CA VAL A 2 -2.08 7.99 -2.85
C VAL A 2 -1.91 6.96 -3.97
N PRO A 3 -1.52 5.71 -3.66
CA PRO A 3 -1.17 4.77 -4.70
C PRO A 3 -2.41 4.04 -5.26
N LEU A 4 -2.32 3.67 -6.53
CA LEU A 4 -3.24 2.79 -7.23
C LEU A 4 -2.98 1.32 -6.86
N GLY A 5 -3.94 0.45 -7.17
CA GLY A 5 -3.83 -1.02 -7.01
C GLY A 5 -4.93 -1.63 -6.13
N GLN A 6 -5.90 -0.82 -5.67
CA GLN A 6 -7.03 -1.25 -4.86
C GLN A 6 -8.13 -1.87 -5.72
N LYS A 7 -8.35 -1.33 -6.92
CA LYS A 7 -9.32 -1.86 -7.89
C LYS A 7 -8.64 -2.85 -8.82
N THR A 8 -9.38 -3.84 -9.31
CA THR A 8 -8.87 -4.85 -10.26
C THR A 8 -8.37 -4.23 -11.56
N SER A 9 -8.90 -3.09 -11.97
CA SER A 9 -8.51 -2.37 -13.19
C SER A 9 -7.31 -1.43 -12.99
N GLU A 10 -6.79 -1.28 -11.77
CA GLU A 10 -5.70 -0.35 -11.46
C GLU A 10 -4.32 -1.01 -11.61
N VAL A 11 -3.35 -0.22 -12.06
CA VAL A 11 -1.95 -0.65 -12.20
C VAL A 11 -1.34 -0.91 -10.82
N LYS A 12 -0.68 -2.05 -10.66
CA LYS A 12 -0.01 -2.48 -9.41
C LYS A 12 1.52 -2.32 -9.42
N GLY A 13 2.07 -1.93 -10.58
CA GLY A 13 3.49 -1.79 -10.79
C GLY A 13 4.24 -3.14 -10.75
N ASP A 14 5.56 -3.08 -10.92
CA ASP A 14 6.47 -4.23 -11.06
C ASP A 14 6.46 -5.27 -9.91
N TYR A 15 5.82 -4.97 -8.78
CA TYR A 15 5.83 -5.82 -7.57
C TYR A 15 4.44 -6.30 -7.15
N GLU A 16 3.44 -6.16 -8.04
CA GLU A 16 2.06 -6.65 -7.84
C GLU A 16 1.36 -6.15 -6.58
N GLY A 17 1.86 -5.06 -5.98
CA GLY A 17 1.28 -4.39 -4.83
C GLY A 17 0.59 -3.11 -5.27
N TRP A 18 1.27 -1.99 -5.03
CA TRP A 18 0.72 -0.66 -5.25
C TRP A 18 1.63 0.21 -6.11
N PHE A 19 1.03 1.07 -6.93
CA PHE A 19 1.76 1.96 -7.83
C PHE A 19 1.34 3.42 -7.64
N CYS A 20 2.31 4.31 -7.42
CA CYS A 20 2.09 5.75 -7.30
C CYS A 20 2.33 6.44 -8.65
N PRO A 21 1.28 6.83 -9.39
CA PRO A 21 1.43 7.41 -10.73
C PRO A 21 2.05 8.81 -10.70
N CYS A 22 2.06 9.50 -9.55
CA CYS A 22 2.59 10.85 -9.42
C CYS A 22 4.08 10.93 -9.79
N HIS A 23 4.89 9.98 -9.32
CA HIS A 23 6.34 9.99 -9.51
C HIS A 23 6.94 8.59 -9.76
N GLY A 24 6.09 7.59 -10.02
CA GLY A 24 6.53 6.23 -10.34
C GLY A 24 7.10 5.44 -9.17
N SER A 25 6.54 5.58 -7.97
CA SER A 25 6.90 4.71 -6.84
C SER A 25 6.16 3.38 -6.90
N HIS A 26 6.86 2.26 -6.67
CA HIS A 26 6.31 0.91 -6.67
C HIS A 26 6.46 0.29 -5.29
N TYR A 27 5.38 -0.30 -4.79
CA TYR A 27 5.33 -0.99 -3.52
C TYR A 27 4.97 -2.46 -3.73
N ASP A 28 5.52 -3.34 -2.90
CA ASP A 28 5.10 -4.74 -2.86
C ASP A 28 3.77 -4.93 -2.12
N THR A 29 3.26 -6.16 -2.06
CA THR A 29 1.99 -6.52 -1.41
C THR A 29 1.95 -6.31 0.11
N SER A 30 3.09 -6.00 0.75
CA SER A 30 3.15 -5.59 2.16
C SER A 30 3.28 -4.07 2.34
N GLY A 31 3.17 -3.30 1.26
CA GLY A 31 3.23 -1.84 1.28
C GLY A 31 4.65 -1.29 1.39
N ARG A 32 5.68 -2.10 1.14
CA ARG A 32 7.08 -1.66 1.26
C ARG A 32 7.57 -1.05 -0.03
N ILE A 33 8.29 0.07 0.04
CA ILE A 33 8.86 0.73 -1.14
C ILE A 33 9.95 -0.15 -1.76
N ARG A 34 9.83 -0.44 -3.06
CA ARG A 34 10.79 -1.26 -3.81
C ARG A 34 11.49 -0.50 -4.93
N LYS A 35 10.86 0.55 -5.46
CA LYS A 35 11.37 1.37 -6.57
C LYS A 35 10.74 2.75 -6.56
N GLY A 36 11.50 3.77 -6.98
CA GLY A 36 11.03 5.14 -7.13
C GLY A 36 11.38 6.04 -5.93
N PRO A 37 10.92 7.30 -5.94
CA PRO A 37 11.43 8.35 -5.04
C PRO A 37 10.81 8.36 -3.64
N ALA A 38 9.89 7.44 -3.31
CA ALA A 38 9.29 7.43 -1.97
C ALA A 38 10.36 7.05 -0.93
N PRO A 39 10.51 7.81 0.16
CA PRO A 39 11.57 7.58 1.14
C PRO A 39 11.24 6.48 2.15
N THR A 40 9.95 6.13 2.29
CA THR A 40 9.46 5.21 3.32
C THR A 40 8.41 4.25 2.75
N ASN A 41 8.13 3.19 3.51
CA ASN A 41 7.02 2.29 3.26
C ASN A 41 5.67 3.01 3.49
N LEU A 42 4.58 2.41 3.01
CA LEU A 42 3.22 2.85 3.35
C LEU A 42 3.01 2.73 4.86
N GLU A 43 2.34 3.72 5.43
CA GLU A 43 2.04 3.75 6.86
C GLU A 43 1.03 2.66 7.21
N VAL A 44 1.29 1.97 8.33
CA VAL A 44 0.33 1.06 8.94
C VAL A 44 -0.40 1.85 10.03
N PRO A 45 -1.71 2.14 9.87
CA PRO A 45 -2.44 2.90 10.86
C PRO A 45 -2.54 2.10 12.17
N PRO A 46 -2.72 2.76 13.33
CA PRO A 46 -3.03 2.06 14.58
C PRO A 46 -4.29 1.21 14.44
N TYR A 47 -4.24 -0.02 14.95
CA TYR A 47 -5.39 -0.93 14.95
C TYR A 47 -5.38 -1.85 16.17
N THR A 48 -6.55 -2.37 16.50
CA THR A 48 -6.73 -3.41 17.52
C THR A 48 -7.70 -4.47 17.03
N PHE A 49 -7.46 -5.72 17.40
CA PHE A 49 -8.43 -6.81 17.25
C PHE A 49 -9.46 -6.70 18.38
N LEU A 50 -10.75 -6.68 18.03
CA LEU A 50 -11.85 -6.77 18.99
C LEU A 50 -12.33 -8.21 19.16
N SER A 51 -12.13 -9.04 18.14
CA SER A 51 -12.31 -10.48 18.12
C SER A 51 -11.46 -11.07 16.99
N ASP A 52 -11.49 -12.40 16.81
CA ASP A 52 -10.78 -13.09 15.73
C ASP A 52 -11.21 -12.64 14.31
N THR A 53 -12.38 -11.99 14.18
CA THR A 53 -12.96 -11.58 12.89
C THR A 53 -13.26 -10.08 12.79
N ILE A 54 -13.03 -9.30 13.85
CA ILE A 54 -13.33 -7.87 13.88
C ILE A 54 -12.08 -7.07 14.24
N ILE A 55 -11.72 -6.13 13.37
CA ILE A 55 -10.61 -5.19 13.56
C ILE A 55 -11.18 -3.78 13.64
N ARG A 56 -10.71 -3.00 14.61
CA ARG A 56 -10.93 -1.55 14.69
C ARG A 56 -9.65 -0.83 14.25
N ILE A 57 -9.80 0.10 13.31
CA ILE A 57 -8.75 1.02 12.88
C ILE A 57 -9.03 2.37 13.55
N GLY A 58 -8.05 2.94 14.27
CA GLY A 58 -8.24 4.13 15.12
C GLY A 58 -8.62 3.78 16.56
#